data_AF-A0A0D3LBY1-F1
#
_entry.id   AF-A0A0D3LBY1-F1
#
_cell.length_a   1.000
_cell.length_b   1.000
_cell.length_c   1.000
_cell.angle_alpha   90.00
_cell.angle_beta   90.00
_cell.angle_gamma   90.00
#
_symmetry.space_group_name_H-M   'P 1'
#
loop_
_entity.id
_entity.type
_entity.pdbx_description
1 polymer ?
#
loop_
_entity_poly.entity_id
_entity_poly.type
_entity_poly.pdbx_seq_one_letter_code
_entity_poly.pdbx_strand_id
1 'polypeptide(L)'
;MNKAMKIFCTSLIGFIILSALQAAACDKVRLKLPENVEVELYRGSTNAEGYVAYYYLPFGLRIAEQGGKAEFLYQPYDDGNSTGGAIIHMLLSWGPTAKQELQIMEGLASLGDSLVHLKGAVTLDFAGTEALVIESALFNRALSAPPGRLGMPGAKTAFAFHFKGADALALKKLLNNPAQLQRVVFRWQGKFKETYCPTSTRTPVWQEWVLEENLKNMLKNIY
;
A
#
# COMPACT_ATOMS: atom_id res chain seq x y z
N MET A 1 42.08 -49.43 46.23
CA MET A 1 41.31 -48.25 46.65
C MET A 1 42.02 -47.01 46.16
N ASN A 2 41.42 -46.25 45.23
CA ASN A 2 41.48 -44.79 45.18
C ASN A 2 40.49 -44.29 44.12
N LYS A 3 39.25 -44.10 44.59
CA LYS A 3 38.16 -43.40 43.91
C LYS A 3 38.45 -41.91 43.99
N ALA A 4 39.31 -41.38 43.12
CA ALA A 4 39.59 -39.94 43.09
C ALA A 4 40.08 -39.46 41.72
N MET A 5 39.53 -39.99 40.62
CA MET A 5 39.88 -39.49 39.28
C MET A 5 38.79 -39.82 38.23
N LYS A 6 37.54 -39.47 38.52
CA LYS A 6 36.41 -39.69 37.60
C LYS A 6 35.32 -38.61 37.68
N ILE A 7 35.67 -37.39 38.09
CA ILE A 7 34.73 -36.25 38.11
C ILE A 7 35.47 -35.00 37.64
N PHE A 8 35.88 -34.97 36.38
CA PHE A 8 36.31 -33.74 35.71
C PHE A 8 36.19 -33.90 34.18
N CYS A 9 35.03 -34.36 33.70
CA CYS A 9 34.73 -34.34 32.25
C CYS A 9 33.22 -34.40 31.93
N THR A 10 32.37 -33.98 32.87
CA THR A 10 30.91 -33.90 32.71
C THR A 10 30.37 -32.54 33.12
N SER A 11 31.09 -31.49 32.72
CA SER A 11 30.56 -30.12 32.69
C SER A 11 31.05 -29.42 31.41
N LEU A 12 30.80 -30.05 30.27
CA LEU A 12 30.79 -29.41 28.97
C LEU A 12 29.45 -29.67 28.26
N ILE A 13 28.37 -29.73 29.05
CA ILE A 13 27.00 -29.54 28.56
C ILE A 13 26.64 -28.12 29.00
N GLY A 14 27.06 -27.16 28.20
CA GLY A 14 26.86 -25.75 28.50
C GLY A 14 27.31 -24.91 27.33
N PHE A 15 26.36 -24.55 26.48
CA PHE A 15 26.51 -23.47 25.49
C PHE A 15 27.52 -23.72 24.35
N ILE A 16 27.36 -24.79 23.58
CA ILE A 16 27.78 -24.74 22.17
C ILE A 16 26.65 -24.07 21.38
N ILE A 17 26.73 -22.74 21.38
CA ILE A 17 26.39 -21.83 20.28
C ILE A 17 25.06 -22.15 19.56
N LEU A 18 23.95 -21.83 20.21
CA LEU A 18 22.70 -21.51 19.52
C LEU A 18 22.75 -20.04 19.07
N SER A 19 23.69 -19.69 18.19
CA SER A 19 23.89 -18.33 17.70
C SER A 19 24.00 -18.32 16.18
N ALA A 20 22.92 -18.65 15.48
CA ALA A 20 22.63 -18.17 14.11
C ALA A 20 21.29 -18.69 13.61
N LEU A 21 20.23 -18.53 14.39
CA LEU A 21 18.88 -18.41 13.84
C LEU A 21 18.30 -17.04 14.23
N GLN A 22 19.13 -16.00 14.18
CA GLN A 22 18.59 -14.68 13.92
C GLN A 22 18.16 -14.70 12.46
N ALA A 23 16.91 -15.14 12.24
CA ALA A 23 16.16 -14.73 11.07
C ALA A 23 16.41 -13.22 10.95
N ALA A 24 17.15 -12.80 9.92
CA ALA A 24 17.44 -11.38 9.70
C ALA A 24 16.08 -10.67 9.64
N ALA A 25 15.74 -9.98 10.73
CA ALA A 25 14.54 -9.18 10.79
C ALA A 25 14.68 -8.11 9.70
N CYS A 26 13.59 -7.81 8.98
CA CYS A 26 13.63 -6.73 8.00
C CYS A 26 14.08 -5.45 8.73
N ASP A 27 15.27 -4.94 8.40
CA ASP A 27 15.75 -3.68 8.95
C ASP A 27 14.89 -2.56 8.36
N LYS A 28 14.22 -1.83 9.24
CA LYS A 28 13.17 -0.89 8.86
C LYS A 28 13.21 0.38 9.68
N VAL A 29 12.90 1.47 9.00
CA VAL A 29 12.78 2.82 9.55
C VAL A 29 11.37 3.30 9.35
N ARG A 30 10.80 3.98 10.33
CA ARG A 30 9.50 4.63 10.22
C ARG A 30 9.68 6.12 10.22
N LEU A 31 9.17 6.78 9.19
CA LEU A 31 9.12 8.23 9.09
C LEU A 31 7.68 8.70 9.25
N LYS A 32 7.47 9.69 10.11
CA LYS A 32 6.21 10.40 10.20
C LYS A 32 6.30 11.65 9.32
N LEU A 33 5.58 11.64 8.21
CA LEU A 33 5.44 12.80 7.33
C LEU A 33 4.36 13.75 7.89
N PRO A 34 4.32 15.01 7.40
CA PRO A 34 3.19 15.90 7.63
C PRO A 34 1.85 15.27 7.24
N GLU A 35 0.76 15.83 7.76
CA GLU A 35 -0.61 15.30 7.56
C GLU A 35 -0.81 13.90 8.18
N ASN A 36 0.02 13.53 9.17
CA ASN A 36 -0.03 12.26 9.90
C ASN A 36 0.12 11.02 9.01
N VAL A 37 0.81 11.13 7.87
CA VAL A 37 1.16 9.98 7.04
C VAL A 37 2.40 9.30 7.63
N GLU A 38 2.26 8.05 8.08
CA GLU A 38 3.39 7.23 8.50
C GLU A 38 3.88 6.36 7.34
N VAL A 39 5.17 6.40 7.06
CA VAL A 39 5.81 5.63 5.98
C VAL A 39 6.83 4.68 6.59
N GLU A 40 6.69 3.39 6.28
CA GLU A 40 7.66 2.37 6.63
C GLU A 40 8.63 2.16 5.48
N LEU A 41 9.92 2.34 5.75
CA LEU A 41 11.02 2.20 4.83
C LEU A 41 11.81 0.94 5.17
N TYR A 42 12.10 0.14 4.16
CA TYR A 42 12.84 -1.10 4.24
C TYR A 42 14.24 -0.85 3.73
N ARG A 43 15.22 -1.18 4.55
CA ARG A 43 16.63 -1.09 4.18
C ARG A 43 16.98 -2.22 3.22
N GLY A 44 17.52 -1.88 2.07
CA GLY A 44 18.06 -2.81 1.09
C GLY A 44 19.56 -3.06 1.28
N SER A 45 20.19 -3.62 0.25
CA SER A 45 21.63 -3.87 0.23
C SER A 45 22.44 -2.57 0.22
N THR A 46 23.58 -2.60 0.91
CA THR A 46 24.63 -1.59 0.78
C THR A 46 25.51 -1.92 -0.43
N ASN A 47 25.82 -0.93 -1.28
CA ASN A 47 26.73 -1.13 -2.41
C ASN A 47 28.22 -1.06 -1.99
N ALA A 48 29.13 -1.29 -2.94
CA ALA A 48 30.57 -1.32 -2.66
C ALA A 48 31.11 0.03 -2.15
N GLU A 49 30.46 1.13 -2.53
CA GLU A 49 30.82 2.49 -2.12
C GLU A 49 30.16 2.91 -0.78
N GLY A 50 29.43 2.01 -0.11
CA GLY A 50 28.81 2.25 1.19
C GLY A 50 27.42 2.87 1.14
N TYR A 51 26.84 3.09 -0.05
CA TYR A 51 25.48 3.61 -0.18
C TYR A 51 24.44 2.58 0.23
N VAL A 52 23.50 3.01 1.06
CA VAL A 52 22.38 2.21 1.56
C VAL A 52 21.12 2.58 0.80
N ALA A 53 20.51 1.61 0.13
CA ALA A 53 19.20 1.79 -0.51
C ALA A 53 18.06 1.65 0.50
N TYR A 54 17.05 2.52 0.41
CA TYR A 54 15.79 2.40 1.14
C TYR A 54 14.61 2.31 0.16
N TYR A 55 13.61 1.52 0.54
CA TYR A 55 12.40 1.28 -0.25
C TYR A 55 11.14 1.45 0.61
N TYR A 56 10.09 2.10 0.09
CA TYR A 56 8.80 2.21 0.81
C TYR A 56 7.80 1.13 0.36
N LEU A 57 6.90 0.75 1.26
CA LEU A 57 5.67 0.04 0.86
C LEU A 57 4.76 0.94 0.01
N PRO A 58 4.02 0.41 -0.99
CA PRO A 58 3.05 1.20 -1.73
C PRO A 58 2.09 1.95 -0.82
N PHE A 59 2.09 3.28 -0.88
CA PHE A 59 1.23 4.14 -0.07
C PHE A 59 0.63 5.27 -0.90
N GLY A 60 -0.26 6.06 -0.32
CA GLY A 60 -0.74 7.30 -0.95
C GLY A 60 -1.61 7.10 -2.19
N LEU A 61 -2.41 6.02 -2.27
CA LEU A 61 -3.40 5.84 -3.32
C LEU A 61 -4.38 7.02 -3.31
N ARG A 62 -4.58 7.62 -4.48
CA ARG A 62 -5.39 8.82 -4.69
C ARG A 62 -5.97 8.83 -6.11
N ILE A 63 -6.98 9.64 -6.33
CA ILE A 63 -7.48 9.89 -7.69
C ILE A 63 -6.36 10.61 -8.45
N ALA A 64 -6.07 10.14 -9.66
CA ALA A 64 -5.07 10.75 -10.52
C ALA A 64 -5.57 12.12 -11.00
N GLU A 65 -4.63 13.03 -11.22
CA GLU A 65 -4.94 14.39 -11.67
C GLU A 65 -4.11 14.75 -12.90
N GLN A 66 -4.70 15.53 -13.81
CA GLN A 66 -4.00 16.15 -14.92
C GLN A 66 -4.32 17.65 -14.94
N GLY A 67 -3.30 18.48 -14.77
CA GLY A 67 -3.47 19.95 -14.70
C GLY A 67 -4.37 20.40 -13.55
N GLY A 68 -4.30 19.72 -12.40
CA GLY A 68 -5.13 20.00 -11.21
C GLY A 68 -6.59 19.54 -11.32
N LYS A 69 -6.93 18.77 -12.36
CA LYS A 69 -8.27 18.20 -12.54
C LYS A 69 -8.22 16.70 -12.30
N ALA A 70 -9.12 16.21 -11.44
CA ALA A 70 -9.30 14.78 -11.19
C ALA A 70 -9.67 14.04 -12.50
N GLU A 71 -9.02 12.92 -12.74
CA GLU A 71 -9.23 12.09 -13.91
C GLU A 71 -10.29 11.03 -13.64
N PHE A 72 -11.54 11.43 -13.87
CA PHE A 72 -12.67 10.53 -13.78
C PHE A 72 -13.76 10.93 -14.79
N LEU A 73 -14.67 10.00 -15.06
CA LEU A 73 -15.86 10.17 -15.86
C LEU A 73 -17.04 9.60 -15.08
N TYR A 74 -18.10 10.38 -14.97
CA TYR A 74 -19.41 9.92 -14.49
C TYR A 74 -20.41 10.01 -15.64
N GLN A 75 -21.08 8.90 -15.93
CA GLN A 75 -22.08 8.81 -16.99
C GLN A 75 -23.34 8.11 -16.49
N PRO A 76 -24.41 8.85 -16.16
CA PRO A 76 -25.72 8.25 -15.97
C PRO A 76 -26.29 7.79 -17.31
N TYR A 77 -27.07 6.71 -17.30
CA TYR A 77 -27.80 6.22 -18.47
C TYR A 77 -29.17 5.70 -18.06
N ASP A 78 -30.12 5.74 -18.99
CA ASP A 78 -31.43 5.13 -18.84
C ASP A 78 -31.40 3.72 -19.48
N ASP A 79 -31.92 2.73 -18.78
CA ASP A 79 -32.02 1.34 -19.25
C ASP A 79 -33.47 0.94 -19.60
N GLY A 80 -34.40 1.90 -19.64
CA GLY A 80 -35.82 1.67 -19.90
C GLY A 80 -36.59 1.15 -18.68
N ASN A 81 -35.92 0.93 -17.55
CA ASN A 81 -36.54 0.72 -16.25
C ASN A 81 -36.46 2.02 -15.43
N SER A 82 -37.45 2.24 -14.55
CA SER A 82 -37.65 3.48 -13.78
C SER A 82 -36.49 3.91 -12.87
N THR A 83 -35.40 3.14 -12.77
CA THR A 83 -34.24 3.44 -11.92
C THR A 83 -32.93 3.69 -12.66
N GLY A 84 -32.85 3.43 -13.98
CA GLY A 84 -31.66 3.65 -14.80
C GLY A 84 -30.37 3.03 -14.23
N GLY A 85 -29.24 3.50 -14.73
CA GLY A 85 -27.93 3.12 -14.23
C GLY A 85 -26.89 4.23 -14.32
N ALA A 86 -25.69 3.95 -13.83
CA ALA A 86 -24.57 4.88 -13.94
C ALA A 86 -23.23 4.15 -14.08
N ILE A 87 -22.29 4.79 -14.75
CA ILE A 87 -20.91 4.35 -14.87
C ILE A 87 -20.01 5.40 -14.23
N ILE A 88 -19.07 4.97 -13.38
CA ILE A 88 -17.92 5.77 -12.96
C ILE A 88 -16.65 5.10 -13.46
N HIS A 89 -15.89 5.80 -14.30
CA HIS A 89 -14.51 5.43 -14.61
C HIS A 89 -13.59 6.42 -13.89
N MET A 90 -12.63 5.93 -13.13
CA MET A 90 -11.65 6.77 -12.46
C MET A 90 -10.24 6.21 -12.66
N LEU A 91 -9.27 7.11 -12.80
CA LEU A 91 -7.87 6.74 -12.75
C LEU A 91 -7.37 6.96 -11.33
N LEU A 92 -6.79 5.93 -10.72
CA LEU A 92 -6.09 6.05 -9.45
C LEU A 92 -4.58 6.02 -9.69
N SER A 93 -3.85 6.80 -8.90
CA SER A 93 -2.39 6.76 -8.84
C SER A 93 -1.96 6.51 -7.40
N TRP A 94 -0.75 6.00 -7.21
CA TRP A 94 -0.20 5.71 -5.88
C TRP A 94 1.26 6.14 -5.80
N GLY A 95 1.81 6.15 -4.60
CA GLY A 95 3.18 6.56 -4.29
C GLY A 95 3.24 7.94 -3.61
N PRO A 96 4.43 8.39 -3.20
CA PRO A 96 4.61 9.72 -2.64
C PRO A 96 4.17 10.80 -3.63
N THR A 97 3.75 11.95 -3.13
CA THR A 97 3.80 13.20 -3.90
C THR A 97 5.26 13.69 -3.98
N ALA A 98 5.58 14.59 -4.92
CA ALA A 98 6.94 15.17 -5.00
C ALA A 98 7.37 15.81 -3.67
N LYS A 99 6.43 16.45 -2.96
CA LYS A 99 6.67 17.02 -1.62
C LYS A 99 6.97 15.93 -0.58
N GLN A 100 6.20 14.85 -0.57
CA GLN A 100 6.43 13.72 0.35
C GLN A 100 7.75 12.99 0.05
N GLU A 101 8.13 12.87 -1.22
CA GLU A 101 9.39 12.26 -1.63
C GLU A 101 10.59 13.05 -1.09
N LEU A 102 10.58 14.38 -1.22
CA LEU A 102 11.58 15.25 -0.62
C LEU A 102 11.64 15.09 0.90
N GLN A 103 10.49 15.03 1.57
CA GLN A 103 10.43 14.84 3.03
C GLN A 103 10.96 13.48 3.48
N ILE A 104 10.73 12.43 2.70
CA ILE A 104 11.31 11.11 2.96
C ILE A 104 12.84 11.19 2.82
N MET A 105 13.35 11.84 1.77
CA MET A 105 14.79 12.00 1.56
C MET A 105 15.46 12.81 2.68
N GLU A 106 14.84 13.92 3.09
CA GLU A 106 15.29 14.74 4.22
C GLU A 106 15.29 13.94 5.53
N GLY A 107 14.20 13.20 5.78
CA GLY A 107 14.09 12.32 6.94
C GLY A 107 15.16 11.22 6.95
N LEU A 108 15.45 10.61 5.80
CA LEU A 108 16.53 9.63 5.67
C LEU A 108 17.91 10.25 5.93
N ALA A 109 18.20 11.42 5.35
CA ALA A 109 19.47 12.11 5.54
C ALA A 109 19.74 12.45 7.02
N SER A 110 18.67 12.72 7.80
CA SER A 110 18.78 13.01 9.23
C SER A 110 19.17 11.80 10.09
N LEU A 111 19.07 10.57 9.57
CA LEU A 111 19.35 9.33 10.31
C LEU A 111 20.84 8.95 10.33
N GLY A 112 21.73 9.77 9.75
CA GLY A 112 23.13 9.76 10.12
C GLY A 112 24.14 9.32 9.07
N ASP A 113 23.77 9.17 7.80
CA ASP A 113 24.73 8.96 6.72
C ASP A 113 24.32 9.72 5.45
N SER A 114 25.24 10.50 4.87
CA SER A 114 25.08 11.14 3.57
C SER A 114 24.99 10.14 2.40
N LEU A 115 25.15 8.85 2.69
CA LEU A 115 25.17 7.75 1.75
C LEU A 115 23.83 6.98 1.68
N VAL A 116 22.73 7.55 2.19
CA VAL A 116 21.39 6.93 2.10
C VAL A 116 20.62 7.41 0.87
N HIS A 117 20.06 6.47 0.11
CA HIS A 117 19.28 6.78 -1.09
C HIS A 117 17.91 6.14 -1.05
N LEU A 118 16.87 6.93 -1.31
CA LEU A 118 15.56 6.39 -1.63
C LEU A 118 15.58 5.81 -3.05
N LYS A 119 15.28 4.51 -3.18
CA LYS A 119 15.27 3.80 -4.47
C LYS A 119 13.85 3.56 -5.03
N GLY A 120 12.82 3.94 -4.28
CA GLY A 120 11.42 3.86 -4.70
C GLY A 120 10.62 2.85 -3.89
N ALA A 121 9.59 2.28 -4.51
CA ALA A 121 8.73 1.30 -3.85
C ALA A 121 9.36 -0.10 -3.80
N VAL A 122 9.03 -0.86 -2.77
CA VAL A 122 9.23 -2.32 -2.79
C VAL A 122 8.34 -2.92 -3.87
N THR A 123 8.89 -3.90 -4.59
CA THR A 123 8.07 -4.67 -5.52
C THR A 123 7.28 -5.71 -4.73
N LEU A 124 5.95 -5.58 -4.77
CA LEU A 124 5.04 -6.57 -4.23
C LEU A 124 4.55 -7.49 -5.35
N ASP A 125 4.53 -8.78 -5.08
CA ASP A 125 3.78 -9.74 -5.88
C ASP A 125 2.35 -9.81 -5.34
N PHE A 126 1.44 -9.19 -6.08
CA PHE A 126 0.02 -9.25 -5.77
C PHE A 126 -0.53 -10.56 -6.32
N ALA A 127 -1.08 -11.39 -5.43
CA ALA A 127 -1.68 -12.67 -5.78
C ALA A 127 -2.99 -12.45 -6.57
N GLY A 128 -2.85 -12.11 -7.85
CA GLY A 128 -3.97 -11.89 -8.77
C GLY A 128 -4.96 -10.83 -8.30
N THR A 129 -6.19 -10.94 -8.80
CA THR A 129 -7.30 -10.03 -8.53
C THR A 129 -7.96 -10.23 -7.16
N GLU A 130 -7.74 -11.39 -6.53
CA GLU A 130 -8.21 -11.72 -5.18
C GLU A 130 -7.53 -10.89 -4.09
N ALA A 131 -6.50 -10.13 -4.48
CA ALA A 131 -5.75 -9.30 -3.57
C ALA A 131 -6.44 -7.98 -3.21
N LEU A 132 -7.43 -7.49 -4.00
CA LEU A 132 -8.14 -6.24 -3.73
C LEU A 132 -9.44 -6.48 -2.95
N VAL A 133 -9.61 -5.81 -1.83
CA VAL A 133 -10.86 -5.72 -1.07
C VAL A 133 -11.30 -4.27 -1.00
N ILE A 134 -12.52 -3.98 -1.46
CA ILE A 134 -13.15 -2.66 -1.28
C ILE A 134 -14.12 -2.75 -0.10
N GLU A 135 -13.77 -2.15 1.03
CA GLU A 135 -14.72 -1.92 2.13
C GLU A 135 -15.68 -0.79 1.72
N SER A 136 -16.65 -1.10 0.88
CA SER A 136 -17.81 -0.27 0.60
C SER A 136 -18.80 -1.13 -0.16
N ALA A 137 -19.95 -1.44 0.44
CA ALA A 137 -20.90 -2.36 -0.18
C ALA A 137 -21.36 -1.87 -1.57
N LEU A 138 -21.50 -0.54 -1.73
CA LEU A 138 -21.88 0.08 -2.99
C LEU A 138 -20.79 -0.05 -4.06
N PHE A 139 -19.56 0.38 -3.77
CA PHE A 139 -18.45 0.32 -4.75
C PHE A 139 -17.99 -1.11 -5.02
N ASN A 140 -18.01 -1.98 -4.03
CA ASN A 140 -17.61 -3.37 -4.18
C ASN A 140 -18.55 -4.14 -5.11
N ARG A 141 -19.88 -3.93 -5.00
CA ARG A 141 -20.86 -4.53 -5.93
C ARG A 141 -20.81 -3.93 -7.33
N ALA A 142 -20.50 -2.64 -7.42
CA ALA A 142 -20.46 -1.94 -8.70
C ALA A 142 -19.15 -2.19 -9.47
N LEU A 143 -18.09 -2.72 -8.85
CA LEU A 143 -16.81 -2.94 -9.52
C LEU A 143 -16.97 -3.87 -10.73
N SER A 144 -16.75 -3.35 -11.93
CA SER A 144 -16.99 -4.09 -13.18
C SER A 144 -16.01 -5.25 -13.37
N ALA A 145 -14.75 -5.00 -13.00
CA ALA A 145 -13.70 -5.99 -12.96
C ALA A 145 -12.62 -5.49 -11.98
N PRO A 146 -11.88 -6.41 -11.34
CA PRO A 146 -10.72 -6.02 -10.57
C PRO A 146 -9.73 -5.26 -11.46
N PRO A 147 -9.13 -4.17 -10.94
CA PRO A 147 -8.11 -3.42 -11.69
C PRO A 147 -6.92 -4.32 -12.04
N GLY A 148 -6.17 -3.91 -13.06
CA GLY A 148 -4.85 -4.49 -13.32
C GLY A 148 -3.91 -4.30 -12.12
N ARG A 149 -2.75 -5.00 -12.16
CA ARG A 149 -1.71 -4.83 -11.15
C ARG A 149 -1.33 -3.36 -11.01
N LEU A 150 -1.10 -2.91 -9.77
CA LEU A 150 -0.53 -1.59 -9.53
C LEU A 150 0.81 -1.49 -10.29
N GLY A 151 0.89 -0.49 -11.17
CA GLY A 151 2.10 -0.19 -11.95
C GLY A 151 3.20 0.40 -11.09
N MET A 152 4.15 1.13 -11.67
CA MET A 152 5.16 1.87 -10.90
C MET A 152 4.51 2.98 -10.05
N PRO A 153 5.17 3.47 -8.97
CA PRO A 153 4.74 4.70 -8.30
C PRO A 153 4.48 5.83 -9.31
N GLY A 154 3.38 6.55 -9.14
CA GLY A 154 2.92 7.59 -10.05
C GLY A 154 2.20 7.08 -11.30
N ALA A 155 2.26 5.77 -11.61
CA ALA A 155 1.49 5.20 -12.70
C ALA A 155 -0.02 5.23 -12.39
N LYS A 156 -0.82 5.30 -13.45
CA LYS A 156 -2.28 5.34 -13.36
C LYS A 156 -2.84 3.93 -13.55
N THR A 157 -3.82 3.57 -12.73
CA THR A 157 -4.59 2.34 -12.83
C THR A 157 -6.06 2.69 -12.97
N ALA A 158 -6.72 2.15 -14.00
CA ALA A 158 -8.12 2.41 -14.26
C ALA A 158 -9.02 1.53 -13.39
N PHE A 159 -10.05 2.15 -12.81
CA PHE A 159 -11.14 1.50 -12.13
C PHE A 159 -12.45 1.86 -12.82
N ALA A 160 -13.28 0.86 -13.07
CA ALA A 160 -14.59 1.02 -13.66
C ALA A 160 -15.65 0.45 -12.72
N PHE A 161 -16.67 1.26 -12.44
CA PHE A 161 -17.80 0.90 -11.60
C PHE A 161 -19.08 1.06 -12.41
N HIS A 162 -19.87 -0.01 -12.48
CA HIS A 162 -21.16 -0.07 -13.12
C HIS A 162 -22.28 -0.22 -12.07
N PHE A 163 -22.96 0.89 -11.81
CA PHE A 163 -24.10 0.94 -10.89
C PHE A 163 -25.39 0.68 -11.66
N LYS A 164 -26.26 -0.16 -11.11
CA LYS A 164 -27.56 -0.54 -11.70
C LYS A 164 -28.67 -0.44 -10.67
N GLY A 165 -29.87 -0.04 -11.09
CA GLY A 165 -31.07 -0.06 -10.24
C GLY A 165 -30.88 0.70 -8.91
N ALA A 166 -31.06 0.01 -7.79
CA ALA A 166 -30.94 0.61 -6.45
C ALA A 166 -29.55 1.19 -6.16
N ASP A 167 -28.47 0.61 -6.71
CA ASP A 167 -27.11 1.10 -6.51
C ASP A 167 -26.87 2.42 -7.27
N ALA A 168 -27.48 2.58 -8.45
CA ALA A 168 -27.43 3.84 -9.19
C ALA A 168 -28.20 4.95 -8.47
N LEU A 169 -29.36 4.62 -7.88
CA LEU A 169 -30.11 5.55 -7.03
C LEU A 169 -29.34 5.94 -5.77
N ALA A 170 -28.66 4.98 -5.13
CA ALA A 170 -27.80 5.23 -3.98
C ALA A 170 -26.64 6.17 -4.34
N LEU A 171 -25.97 5.92 -5.48
CA LEU A 171 -24.93 6.81 -5.99
C LEU A 171 -25.47 8.22 -6.26
N LYS A 172 -26.64 8.34 -6.90
CA LYS A 172 -27.28 9.65 -7.15
C LYS A 172 -27.54 10.43 -5.85
N LYS A 173 -27.96 9.75 -4.78
CA LYS A 173 -28.11 10.37 -3.47
C LYS A 173 -26.77 10.84 -2.90
N LEU A 174 -25.71 10.04 -3.04
CA LEU A 174 -24.36 10.41 -2.62
C LEU A 174 -23.79 11.59 -3.41
N LEU A 175 -24.08 11.71 -4.71
CA LEU A 175 -23.67 12.87 -5.52
C LEU A 175 -24.27 14.17 -4.97
N ASN A 176 -25.54 14.13 -4.56
CA ASN A 176 -26.22 15.29 -3.97
C ASN A 176 -25.83 15.57 -2.52
N ASN A 177 -25.31 14.57 -1.80
CA ASN A 177 -24.82 14.72 -0.44
C ASN A 177 -23.57 13.85 -0.19
N PRO A 178 -22.39 14.27 -0.68
CA PRO A 178 -21.16 13.47 -0.56
C PRO A 178 -20.76 13.19 0.90
N ALA A 179 -21.20 14.02 1.86
CA ALA A 179 -20.92 13.79 3.28
C ALA A 179 -21.50 12.48 3.82
N GLN A 180 -22.47 11.87 3.14
CA GLN A 180 -23.01 10.55 3.48
C GLN A 180 -22.12 9.39 3.02
N LEU A 181 -21.11 9.65 2.17
CA LEU A 181 -20.14 8.63 1.81
C LEU A 181 -19.29 8.31 3.04
N GLN A 182 -19.45 7.12 3.59
CA GLN A 182 -18.69 6.65 4.73
C GLN A 182 -17.81 5.48 4.33
N ARG A 183 -16.56 5.58 4.78
CA ARG A 183 -15.55 4.54 4.81
C ARG A 183 -15.47 3.76 3.51
N VAL A 184 -14.83 4.36 2.51
CA VAL A 184 -14.41 3.66 1.29
C VAL A 184 -12.95 3.30 1.43
N VAL A 185 -12.68 2.04 1.76
CA VAL A 185 -11.32 1.56 2.01
C VAL A 185 -10.93 0.55 0.94
N PHE A 186 -9.80 0.78 0.31
CA PHE A 186 -9.21 -0.16 -0.65
C PHE A 186 -8.08 -0.86 0.08
N ARG A 187 -8.16 -2.18 0.17
CA ARG A 187 -7.12 -3.01 0.75
C ARG A 187 -6.50 -3.89 -0.30
N TRP A 188 -5.19 -3.94 -0.34
CA TRP A 188 -4.47 -4.77 -1.29
C TRP A 188 -3.45 -5.63 -0.59
N GLN A 189 -3.52 -6.94 -0.85
CA GLN A 189 -2.61 -7.92 -0.29
C GLN A 189 -1.46 -8.22 -1.27
N GLY A 190 -0.23 -8.01 -0.84
CA GLY A 190 0.96 -8.35 -1.63
C GLY A 190 1.96 -9.17 -0.82
N LYS A 191 2.83 -9.91 -1.50
CA LYS A 191 4.00 -10.55 -0.90
C LYS A 191 5.26 -9.84 -1.35
N PHE A 192 6.23 -9.69 -0.46
CA PHE A 192 7.53 -9.15 -0.86
C PHE A 192 8.22 -10.08 -1.86
N LYS A 193 8.89 -9.49 -2.86
CA LYS A 193 9.97 -10.23 -3.55
C LYS A 193 11.15 -10.43 -2.59
N GLU A 194 11.84 -11.56 -2.74
CA GLU A 194 12.90 -12.03 -1.82
C GLU A 194 14.03 -11.05 -1.55
N THR A 195 14.21 -10.06 -2.43
CA THR A 195 15.29 -9.08 -2.39
C THR A 195 15.17 -8.03 -1.28
N TYR A 196 13.98 -7.78 -0.74
CA TYR A 196 13.78 -6.66 0.21
C TYR A 196 13.81 -7.10 1.67
N CYS A 197 13.36 -8.32 1.93
CA CYS A 197 13.46 -8.91 3.25
C CYS A 197 13.37 -10.45 3.11
N PRO A 198 14.49 -11.16 3.26
CA PRO A 198 14.56 -12.61 3.00
C PRO A 198 13.59 -13.43 3.83
N THR A 199 13.23 -12.94 5.02
CA THR A 199 12.36 -13.62 5.99
C THR A 199 10.87 -13.28 5.80
N SER A 200 10.52 -12.19 5.10
CA SER A 200 9.14 -11.74 4.93
C SER A 200 8.45 -12.26 3.68
N THR A 201 9.17 -12.97 2.80
CA THR A 201 8.68 -13.49 1.51
C THR A 201 7.45 -14.38 1.62
N ARG A 202 7.24 -14.97 2.80
CA ARG A 202 6.10 -15.85 3.10
C ARG A 202 4.92 -15.12 3.73
N THR A 203 5.14 -13.93 4.30
CA THR A 203 4.11 -13.19 5.03
C THR A 203 3.47 -12.15 4.11
N PRO A 204 2.18 -12.30 3.78
CA PRO A 204 1.49 -11.28 3.02
C PRO A 204 1.42 -9.97 3.84
N VAL A 205 1.66 -8.86 3.17
CA VAL A 205 1.48 -7.52 3.70
C VAL A 205 0.19 -6.94 3.11
N TRP A 206 -0.64 -6.41 3.99
CA TRP A 206 -1.80 -5.62 3.61
C TRP A 206 -1.41 -4.16 3.51
N GLN A 207 -1.78 -3.52 2.40
CA GLN A 207 -1.79 -2.07 2.29
C GLN A 207 -3.23 -1.61 2.30
N GLU A 208 -3.51 -0.61 3.13
CA GLU A 208 -4.85 -0.03 3.29
C GLU A 208 -4.81 1.43 2.82
N TRP A 209 -5.79 1.81 1.99
CA TRP A 209 -5.99 3.17 1.57
C TRP A 209 -7.43 3.60 1.79
N VAL A 210 -7.59 4.66 2.58
CA VAL A 210 -8.89 5.29 2.81
C VAL A 210 -9.11 6.34 1.73
N LEU A 211 -10.05 6.09 0.81
CA LEU A 211 -10.36 6.97 -0.32
C LEU A 211 -11.59 7.85 -0.08
N GLU A 212 -12.18 7.81 1.11
CA GLU A 212 -13.41 8.54 1.44
C GLU A 212 -13.35 10.02 1.07
N GLU A 213 -12.36 10.77 1.57
CA GLU A 213 -12.24 12.20 1.29
C GLU A 213 -11.91 12.49 -0.18
N ASN A 214 -11.09 11.64 -0.81
CA ASN A 214 -10.79 11.74 -2.25
C ASN A 214 -12.07 11.60 -3.08
N LEU A 215 -12.88 10.59 -2.78
CA LEU A 215 -14.14 10.34 -3.47
C LEU A 215 -15.17 11.42 -3.15
N LYS A 216 -15.27 11.90 -1.91
CA LYS A 216 -16.14 13.03 -1.58
C LYS A 216 -15.81 14.25 -2.42
N ASN A 217 -14.53 14.60 -2.52
CA ASN A 217 -14.09 15.74 -3.32
C ASN A 217 -14.34 15.53 -4.82
N MET A 218 -14.12 14.32 -5.33
CA MET A 218 -14.49 13.96 -6.70
C MET A 218 -15.99 14.13 -6.96
N LEU A 219 -16.84 13.58 -6.08
CA LEU A 219 -18.29 13.61 -6.23
C LEU A 219 -18.85 15.05 -6.17
N LYS A 220 -18.23 15.94 -5.38
CA LYS A 220 -18.59 17.37 -5.33
C LYS A 220 -18.36 18.09 -6.67
N ASN A 221 -17.44 17.61 -7.51
CA ASN A 221 -17.05 18.26 -8.76
C ASN A 221 -17.81 17.73 -9.99
N ILE A 222 -18.82 16.87 -9.79
CA ILE A 222 -19.66 16.32 -10.88
C ILE A 222 -20.78 17.29 -11.29
N TYR A 223 -21.06 18.28 -10.45
CA TYR A 223 -22.05 19.34 -10.65
C TYR A 223 -21.44 20.70 -10.29
#